data_AF-M7T313-F1
#
_entry.id   AF-M7T313-F1
#
_cell.length_a   1.000
_cell.length_b   1.000
_cell.length_c   1.000
_cell.angle_alpha   90.00
_cell.angle_beta   90.00
_cell.angle_gamma   90.00
#
_symmetry.space_group_name_H-M   'P 1'
#
loop_
_entity.id
_entity.type
_entity.pdbx_description
1 polymer ?
#
loop_
_entity_poly.entity_id
_entity_poly.type
_entity_poly.pdbx_seq_one_letter_code
_entity_poly.pdbx_strand_id
1 'polypeptide(L)'
;MSAQVTTRSKDESRLSGWRRLAVFNITLLGIFTIVFIGFIIAASIRLNGIRGPIIFYTGDCKAGSGASRVSTGLHLVINIAASCILASSNYFMQVLNAPSRAEIDRSHARGKALEIGYPAWGNAFKVSRAKTIAWAVLLLSSVPIHLLFNSTIFETDYRERDFQLTIASEGFVDGAQYFFPGASLAVFSSVDSYGYIDGSFSSSSGGKGTISSYLENSENAKNITYAAANGARWSKLEPTSCAELYATCRGLTEYSNVVVVVDGVDGASDGWTRDEVWDLSANDEAGWDDEFPPTERNSLWYSAGCTMDTQPSSDSRMSCENNCVAALGTEAVSSESFVPPENWTIDFFRAKGPKYELKNDQGSLPVKYCLAEPITHSCSVGFSNILLVIVTVCVLVKTVTYPRLQFAGGCHGEI
;
A
#
# COMPACT_ATOMS: atom_id res chain seq x y z
N MET A 1 34.13 -78.54 31.18
CA MET A 1 34.08 -77.40 32.11
C MET A 1 33.83 -76.16 31.27
N SER A 2 32.56 -75.74 31.19
CA SER A 2 32.11 -74.58 30.40
C SER A 2 32.52 -73.28 31.07
N ALA A 3 33.06 -72.35 30.30
CA ALA A 3 32.97 -70.92 30.61
C ALA A 3 32.17 -70.27 29.48
N GLN A 4 30.88 -70.05 29.74
CA GLN A 4 30.01 -69.26 28.88
C GLN A 4 30.47 -67.80 28.93
N VAL A 5 30.86 -67.25 27.78
CA VAL A 5 30.94 -65.81 27.57
C VAL A 5 29.50 -65.30 27.47
N THR A 6 29.02 -64.66 28.53
CA THR A 6 27.73 -63.97 28.54
C THR A 6 27.80 -62.74 27.65
N THR A 7 27.25 -62.82 26.44
CA THR A 7 26.87 -61.65 25.65
C THR A 7 25.63 -61.03 26.29
N ARG A 8 25.81 -59.90 27.00
CA ARG A 8 24.70 -59.11 27.52
C ARG A 8 24.17 -58.21 26.40
N SER A 9 23.22 -58.72 25.62
CA SER A 9 22.38 -57.92 24.72
C SER A 9 21.40 -57.07 25.54
N LYS A 10 21.66 -55.76 25.65
CA LYS A 10 20.66 -54.76 26.06
C LYS A 10 20.98 -53.41 25.42
N ASP A 11 20.58 -53.23 24.16
CA ASP A 11 20.32 -51.88 23.62
C ASP A 11 19.25 -51.93 22.52
N GLU A 12 18.01 -52.28 22.89
CA GLU A 12 16.86 -52.44 21.99
C GLU A 12 15.81 -51.32 22.13
N SER A 13 16.16 -50.08 22.53
CA SER A 13 15.12 -49.02 22.57
C SER A 13 15.57 -47.57 22.36
N ARG A 14 16.83 -47.30 22.00
CA ARG A 14 17.27 -45.94 21.68
C ARG A 14 17.37 -45.76 20.18
N LEU A 15 16.48 -44.96 19.58
CA LEU A 15 16.62 -44.49 18.20
C LEU A 15 18.08 -44.02 17.99
N SER A 16 18.71 -44.47 16.90
CA SER A 16 20.07 -44.03 16.53
C SER A 16 20.14 -42.50 16.48
N GLY A 17 21.31 -41.93 16.82
CA GLY A 17 21.49 -40.48 16.97
C GLY A 17 20.95 -39.64 15.80
N TRP A 18 21.19 -40.09 14.57
CA TRP A 18 20.72 -39.42 13.36
C TRP A 18 19.19 -39.51 13.15
N ARG A 19 18.54 -40.59 13.60
CA ARG A 19 17.08 -40.74 13.50
C ARG A 19 16.37 -39.76 14.44
N ARG A 20 16.90 -39.56 15.66
CA ARG A 20 16.37 -38.56 16.59
C ARG A 20 16.46 -37.15 16.02
N LEU A 21 17.60 -36.79 15.45
CA LEU A 21 17.79 -35.48 14.81
C LEU A 21 16.87 -35.31 13.59
N ALA A 22 16.68 -36.36 12.79
CA ALA A 22 15.76 -36.32 11.66
C ALA A 22 14.30 -36.11 12.10
N VAL A 23 13.83 -36.80 13.14
CA VAL A 23 12.49 -36.59 13.71
C VAL A 23 12.34 -35.15 14.22
N PHE A 24 13.33 -34.63 14.96
CA PHE A 24 13.32 -33.25 15.44
C PHE A 24 13.15 -32.22 14.30
N ASN A 25 13.93 -32.34 13.23
CA ASN A 25 13.84 -31.42 12.08
C ASN A 25 12.50 -31.55 11.33
N ILE A 26 11.96 -32.77 11.20
CA ILE A 26 10.63 -33.00 10.60
C ILE A 26 9.54 -32.34 11.44
N THR A 27 9.57 -32.53 12.76
CA THR A 27 8.61 -31.90 13.68
C THR A 27 8.70 -30.37 13.62
N LEU A 28 9.92 -29.82 13.62
CA LEU A 28 10.14 -28.37 13.54
C LEU A 28 9.56 -27.77 12.24
N LEU A 29 9.80 -28.41 11.09
CA LEU A 29 9.22 -27.98 9.81
C LEU A 29 7.71 -28.15 9.75
N GLY A 30 7.18 -29.21 10.36
CA GLY A 30 5.74 -29.40 10.52
C GLY A 30 5.10 -28.24 11.29
N ILE A 31 5.73 -27.80 12.38
CA ILE A 31 5.28 -26.63 13.15
C ILE A 31 5.31 -25.36 12.29
N PHE A 32 6.42 -25.06 11.59
CA PHE A 32 6.49 -23.90 10.70
C PHE A 32 5.41 -23.94 9.61
N THR A 33 5.17 -25.11 9.01
CA THR A 33 4.14 -25.30 7.99
C THR A 33 2.74 -24.99 8.54
N ILE A 34 2.41 -25.53 9.72
CA ILE A 34 1.11 -25.30 10.37
C ILE A 34 0.93 -23.82 10.69
N VAL A 35 1.95 -23.16 11.23
CA VAL A 35 1.91 -21.73 11.58
C VAL A 35 1.69 -20.88 10.33
N PHE A 36 2.42 -21.11 9.24
CA PHE A 36 2.26 -20.31 8.02
C PHE A 36 0.90 -20.54 7.35
N ILE A 37 0.42 -21.79 7.31
CA ILE A 37 -0.94 -22.10 6.83
C ILE A 37 -1.98 -21.39 7.69
N GLY A 38 -1.81 -21.39 9.02
CA GLY A 38 -2.69 -20.66 9.95
C GLY A 38 -2.76 -19.17 9.64
N PHE A 39 -1.61 -18.52 9.39
CA PHE A 39 -1.57 -17.12 8.98
C PHE A 39 -2.27 -16.88 7.63
N ILE A 40 -2.06 -17.73 6.63
CA ILE A 40 -2.72 -17.61 5.31
C ILE A 40 -4.24 -17.78 5.43
N ILE A 41 -4.70 -18.75 6.24
CA ILE A 41 -6.14 -18.96 6.46
C ILE A 41 -6.74 -17.74 7.15
N ALA A 42 -6.15 -17.30 8.26
CA ALA A 42 -6.60 -16.09 8.97
C ALA A 42 -6.63 -14.88 8.04
N ALA A 43 -5.64 -14.78 7.15
CA ALA A 43 -5.56 -13.72 6.18
C ALA A 43 -6.68 -13.76 5.12
N SER A 44 -6.93 -14.95 4.58
CA SER A 44 -7.97 -15.17 3.59
C SER A 44 -9.37 -14.87 4.12
N ILE A 45 -9.63 -15.17 5.39
CA ILE A 45 -10.91 -14.88 6.06
C ILE A 45 -11.08 -13.37 6.26
N ARG A 46 -10.00 -12.66 6.63
CA ARG A 46 -10.04 -11.20 6.87
C ARG A 46 -10.24 -10.39 5.59
N LEU A 47 -9.64 -10.80 4.47
CA LEU A 47 -9.61 -10.02 3.23
C LEU A 47 -10.57 -10.54 2.15
N ASN A 48 -11.38 -11.57 2.43
CA ASN A 48 -12.16 -12.29 1.42
C ASN A 48 -11.30 -12.75 0.21
N GLY A 49 -10.02 -13.08 0.45
CA GLY A 49 -9.07 -13.43 -0.60
C GLY A 49 -7.60 -13.33 -0.17
N ILE A 50 -6.69 -13.61 -1.10
CA ILE A 50 -5.22 -13.65 -0.84
C ILE A 50 -4.42 -12.55 -1.54
N ARG A 51 -5.08 -11.68 -2.32
CA ARG A 51 -4.42 -10.69 -3.19
C ARG A 51 -3.96 -9.43 -2.44
N GLY A 52 -4.65 -9.06 -1.37
CA GLY A 52 -4.26 -7.92 -0.53
C GLY A 52 -3.22 -8.30 0.52
N PRO A 53 -2.32 -7.40 0.92
CA PRO A 53 -1.52 -7.59 2.12
C PRO A 53 -2.36 -7.37 3.39
N ILE A 54 -1.84 -7.82 4.53
CA ILE A 54 -2.45 -7.53 5.83
C ILE A 54 -1.60 -6.56 6.60
N ILE A 55 -2.18 -5.41 6.92
CA ILE A 55 -1.63 -4.48 7.91
C ILE A 55 -2.10 -4.93 9.28
N PHE A 56 -1.15 -5.16 10.19
CA PHE A 56 -1.45 -5.63 11.56
C PHE A 56 -0.91 -4.69 12.63
N TYR A 57 -0.08 -3.72 12.25
CA TYR A 57 0.43 -2.70 13.15
C TYR A 57 0.56 -1.38 12.40
N THR A 58 0.08 -0.30 13.01
CA THR A 58 0.28 1.07 12.54
C THR A 58 0.79 1.89 13.71
N GLY A 59 1.84 2.68 13.49
CA GLY A 59 2.46 3.48 14.55
C GLY A 59 3.41 4.54 13.98
N ASP A 60 4.09 5.27 14.87
CA ASP A 60 5.02 6.33 14.50
C ASP A 60 6.19 5.78 13.64
N CYS A 61 6.54 6.54 12.60
CA CYS A 61 7.58 6.22 11.61
C CYS A 61 9.02 6.47 12.07
N LYS A 62 9.26 7.08 13.24
CA LYS A 62 10.62 7.46 13.63
C LYS A 62 11.47 6.22 13.86
N ALA A 63 12.70 6.28 13.37
CA ALA A 63 13.69 5.22 13.55
C ALA A 63 13.86 4.89 15.04
N GLY A 64 13.61 3.63 15.39
CA GLY A 64 13.69 3.19 16.78
C GLY A 64 12.43 3.41 17.63
N SER A 65 11.30 3.81 17.05
CA SER A 65 9.99 3.79 17.71
C SER A 65 8.91 3.12 16.86
N GLY A 66 7.82 2.70 17.52
CA GLY A 66 6.62 2.18 16.87
C GLY A 66 6.88 1.09 15.83
N ALA A 67 6.64 1.45 14.56
CA ALA A 67 6.62 0.53 13.42
C ALA A 67 8.01 -0.05 13.11
N SER A 68 9.05 0.79 13.14
CA SER A 68 10.43 0.38 12.83
C SER A 68 10.97 -0.70 13.77
N ARG A 69 10.62 -0.63 15.07
CA ARG A 69 11.01 -1.67 16.06
C ARG A 69 10.28 -2.99 15.82
N VAL A 70 8.99 -2.92 15.50
CA VAL A 70 8.16 -4.11 15.20
C VAL A 70 8.68 -4.79 13.93
N SER A 71 8.91 -4.01 12.87
CA SER A 71 9.49 -4.47 11.60
C SER A 71 10.84 -5.16 11.83
N THR A 72 11.77 -4.50 12.53
CA THR A 72 13.10 -5.06 12.85
C THR A 72 13.00 -6.37 13.66
N GLY A 73 12.14 -6.40 14.68
CA GLY A 73 11.94 -7.59 15.51
C GLY A 73 11.38 -8.78 14.71
N LEU A 74 10.42 -8.52 13.81
CA LEU A 74 9.86 -9.54 12.94
C LEU A 74 10.89 -10.03 11.91
N HIS A 75 11.69 -9.15 11.33
CA HIS A 75 12.79 -9.52 10.45
C HIS A 75 13.84 -10.39 11.17
N LEU A 76 14.09 -10.16 12.45
CA LEU A 76 14.95 -11.04 13.24
C LEU A 76 14.34 -12.44 13.39
N VAL A 77 13.06 -12.52 13.75
CA VAL A 77 12.35 -13.80 13.92
C VAL A 77 12.34 -14.62 12.63
N ILE A 78 12.01 -14.01 11.49
CA ILE A 78 12.00 -14.72 10.21
C ILE A 78 13.39 -15.15 9.76
N ASN A 79 14.44 -14.36 10.03
CA ASN A 79 15.81 -14.75 9.69
C ASN A 79 16.28 -15.96 10.51
N ILE A 80 15.90 -16.02 11.80
CA ILE A 80 16.13 -17.21 12.63
C ILE A 80 15.38 -18.41 12.05
N ALA A 81 14.09 -18.24 11.72
CA ALA A 81 13.29 -19.32 11.12
C ALA A 81 13.86 -19.80 9.78
N ALA A 82 14.26 -18.88 8.90
CA ALA A 82 14.89 -19.17 7.61
C ALA A 82 16.18 -19.97 7.80
N SER A 83 17.02 -19.55 8.76
CA SER A 83 18.28 -20.23 9.08
C SER A 83 18.03 -21.67 9.58
N CYS A 84 17.04 -21.87 10.46
CA CYS A 84 16.65 -23.20 10.94
C CYS A 84 16.14 -24.11 9.80
N ILE A 85 15.29 -23.58 8.92
CA ILE A 85 14.75 -24.30 7.75
C ILE A 85 15.87 -24.70 6.78
N LEU A 86 16.83 -23.80 6.55
CA LEU A 86 17.97 -24.08 5.68
C LEU A 86 18.91 -25.11 6.32
N ALA A 87 19.23 -24.97 7.61
CA ALA A 87 20.05 -25.93 8.33
C ALA A 87 19.43 -27.35 8.27
N SER A 88 18.11 -27.44 8.46
CA SER A 88 17.34 -28.67 8.27
C SER A 88 17.51 -29.22 6.85
N SER A 89 17.35 -28.37 5.83
CA SER A 89 17.51 -28.76 4.43
C SER A 89 18.91 -29.25 4.11
N ASN A 90 19.93 -28.57 4.63
CA ASN A 90 21.32 -28.98 4.49
C ASN A 90 21.58 -30.35 5.13
N TYR A 91 21.05 -30.60 6.33
CA TYR A 91 21.16 -31.89 7.00
C TYR A 91 20.57 -33.03 6.14
N PHE A 92 19.33 -32.90 5.67
CA PHE A 92 18.72 -33.94 4.84
C PHE A 92 19.42 -34.09 3.48
N MET A 93 19.91 -32.99 2.89
CA MET A 93 20.73 -33.08 1.68
C MET A 93 22.02 -33.89 1.92
N GLN A 94 22.66 -33.78 3.08
CA GLN A 94 23.82 -34.62 3.42
C GLN A 94 23.43 -36.09 3.58
N VAL A 95 22.31 -36.38 4.25
CA VAL A 95 21.78 -37.75 4.38
C VAL A 95 21.49 -38.37 3.00
N LEU A 96 20.97 -37.59 2.05
CA LEU A 96 20.70 -38.06 0.69
C LEU A 96 21.96 -38.29 -0.15
N ASN A 97 23.03 -37.53 0.12
CA ASN A 97 24.31 -37.72 -0.56
C ASN A 97 25.07 -38.95 -0.04
N ALA A 98 24.66 -39.55 1.07
CA ALA A 98 25.26 -40.78 1.57
C ALA A 98 24.91 -41.97 0.66
N PRO A 99 25.90 -42.62 0.01
CA PRO A 99 25.66 -43.78 -0.83
C PRO A 99 25.35 -45.01 0.04
N SER A 100 24.36 -45.80 -0.36
CA SER A 100 24.10 -47.12 0.23
C SER A 100 25.12 -48.14 -0.26
N ARG A 101 25.30 -49.25 0.49
CA ARG A 101 26.19 -50.35 0.08
C ARG A 101 25.91 -50.84 -1.35
N ALA A 102 24.64 -51.04 -1.69
CA ALA A 102 24.23 -51.45 -3.04
C ALA A 102 24.50 -50.40 -4.13
N GLU A 103 24.56 -49.10 -3.79
CA GLU A 103 24.95 -48.04 -4.72
C GLU A 103 26.48 -48.00 -4.90
N ILE A 104 27.23 -48.25 -3.83
CA ILE A 104 28.69 -48.40 -3.87
C ILE A 104 29.08 -49.59 -4.75
N ASP A 105 28.50 -50.77 -4.52
CA ASP A 105 28.82 -51.98 -5.27
C ASP A 105 28.55 -51.81 -6.77
N ARG A 106 27.41 -51.20 -7.12
CA ARG A 106 27.06 -50.87 -8.52
C ARG A 106 28.00 -49.88 -9.17
N SER A 107 28.53 -48.92 -8.41
CA SER A 107 29.50 -47.94 -8.93
C SER A 107 30.88 -48.55 -9.12
N HIS A 108 31.33 -49.36 -8.15
CA HIS A 108 32.59 -50.10 -8.22
C HIS A 108 32.60 -51.12 -9.35
N ALA A 109 31.48 -51.81 -9.61
CA ALA A 109 31.34 -52.71 -10.76
C ALA A 109 31.52 -51.99 -12.12
N ARG A 110 31.40 -50.66 -12.16
CA ARG A 110 31.62 -49.84 -13.36
C ARG A 110 32.97 -49.10 -13.34
N GLY A 111 33.87 -49.45 -12.41
CA GLY A 111 35.17 -48.80 -12.24
C GLY A 111 35.08 -47.34 -11.75
N LYS A 112 33.97 -46.95 -11.10
CA LYS A 112 33.76 -45.57 -10.63
C LYS A 112 33.74 -45.51 -9.10
N ALA A 113 34.54 -44.63 -8.52
CA ALA A 113 34.53 -44.36 -7.09
C ALA A 113 33.39 -43.40 -6.68
N LEU A 114 32.90 -43.56 -5.46
CA LEU A 114 32.00 -42.63 -4.78
C LEU A 114 32.68 -42.08 -3.53
N GLU A 115 32.43 -40.81 -3.22
CA GLU A 115 33.01 -40.14 -2.06
C GLU A 115 32.21 -40.49 -0.79
N ILE A 116 32.87 -40.72 0.35
CA ILE A 116 32.20 -41.15 1.59
C ILE A 116 32.58 -40.18 2.72
N GLY A 117 31.60 -39.80 3.53
CA GLY A 117 31.83 -39.01 4.74
C GLY A 117 31.76 -37.49 4.57
N TYR A 118 31.51 -36.98 3.37
CA TYR A 118 31.27 -35.55 3.12
C TYR A 118 30.27 -35.33 1.98
N PRO A 119 29.55 -34.19 1.96
CA PRO A 119 28.66 -33.83 0.86
C PRO A 119 29.45 -33.54 -0.42
N ALA A 120 29.30 -34.42 -1.40
CA ALA A 120 29.98 -34.34 -2.69
C ALA A 120 28.98 -34.04 -3.81
N TRP A 121 29.16 -32.93 -4.51
CA TRP A 121 28.37 -32.60 -5.71
C TRP A 121 28.44 -33.73 -6.76
N GLY A 122 29.57 -34.41 -6.84
CA GLY A 122 29.75 -35.58 -7.70
C GLY A 122 28.89 -36.78 -7.31
N ASN A 123 28.52 -36.94 -6.04
CA ASN A 123 27.66 -38.02 -5.57
C ASN A 123 26.17 -37.71 -5.75
N ALA A 124 25.77 -36.44 -5.63
CA ALA A 124 24.38 -36.00 -5.75
C ALA A 124 23.68 -36.50 -7.03
N PHE A 125 24.45 -36.65 -8.12
CA PHE A 125 23.96 -37.13 -9.43
C PHE A 125 24.30 -38.60 -9.73
N LYS A 126 25.06 -39.28 -8.86
CA LYS A 126 25.48 -40.68 -9.04
C LYS A 126 24.72 -41.67 -8.14
N VAL A 127 24.06 -41.17 -7.09
CA VAL A 127 23.13 -41.96 -6.27
C VAL A 127 21.84 -42.28 -7.03
N SER A 128 20.96 -43.10 -6.44
CA SER A 128 19.66 -43.43 -7.03
C SER A 128 18.85 -42.17 -7.43
N ARG A 129 18.12 -42.26 -8.54
CA ARG A 129 17.31 -41.16 -9.08
C ARG A 129 16.36 -40.56 -8.05
N ALA A 130 15.79 -41.38 -7.16
CA ALA A 130 14.93 -40.90 -6.08
C ALA A 130 15.66 -39.97 -5.11
N LYS A 131 16.90 -40.31 -4.71
CA LYS A 131 17.75 -39.47 -3.85
C LYS A 131 18.15 -38.18 -4.56
N THR A 132 18.54 -38.26 -5.84
CA THR A 132 18.89 -37.08 -6.64
C THR A 132 17.71 -36.12 -6.81
N ILE A 133 16.51 -36.65 -7.13
CA ILE A 133 15.29 -35.82 -7.26
C ILE A 133 14.95 -35.18 -5.92
N ALA A 134 14.95 -35.95 -4.83
CA ALA A 134 14.67 -35.39 -3.51
C ALA A 134 15.69 -34.31 -3.12
N TRP A 135 16.98 -34.55 -3.36
CA TRP A 135 18.04 -33.58 -3.10
C TRP A 135 17.84 -32.30 -3.93
N ALA A 136 17.52 -32.42 -5.22
CA ALA A 136 17.27 -31.29 -6.10
C ALA A 136 16.03 -30.49 -5.66
N VAL A 137 14.94 -31.17 -5.29
CA VAL A 137 13.73 -30.53 -4.75
C VAL A 137 14.04 -29.76 -3.47
N LEU A 138 14.86 -30.32 -2.56
CA LEU A 138 15.28 -29.62 -1.34
C LEU A 138 16.15 -28.41 -1.63
N LEU A 139 17.06 -28.50 -2.60
CA LEU A 139 17.91 -27.39 -3.01
C LEU A 139 17.08 -26.27 -3.64
N LEU A 140 16.28 -26.61 -4.66
CA LEU A 140 15.46 -25.65 -5.41
C LEU A 140 14.43 -24.94 -4.54
N SER A 141 13.79 -25.65 -3.61
CA SER A 141 12.85 -25.03 -2.65
C SER A 141 13.54 -24.15 -1.60
N SER A 142 14.87 -24.23 -1.43
CA SER A 142 15.59 -23.35 -0.49
C SER A 142 15.82 -21.95 -1.06
N VAL A 143 15.98 -21.83 -2.39
CA VAL A 143 16.30 -20.55 -3.03
C VAL A 143 15.18 -19.51 -2.84
N PRO A 144 13.89 -19.80 -3.11
CA PRO A 144 12.81 -18.83 -2.88
C PRO A 144 12.65 -18.47 -1.41
N ILE A 145 12.88 -19.40 -0.48
CA ILE A 145 12.81 -19.11 0.96
C ILE A 145 13.86 -18.06 1.34
N HIS A 146 15.10 -18.20 0.86
CA HIS A 146 16.14 -17.21 1.15
C HIS A 146 15.87 -15.83 0.55
N LEU A 147 15.35 -15.79 -0.68
CA LEU A 147 15.15 -14.54 -1.40
C LEU A 147 13.88 -13.81 -0.97
N LEU A 148 12.78 -14.54 -0.73
CA LEU A 148 11.45 -13.96 -0.59
C LEU A 148 10.97 -13.88 0.86
N PHE A 149 11.51 -14.70 1.77
CA PHE A 149 10.94 -14.78 3.11
C PHE A 149 11.14 -13.46 3.88
N ASN A 150 12.26 -12.78 3.69
CA ASN A 150 12.47 -11.45 4.26
C ASN A 150 11.45 -10.42 3.74
N SER A 151 11.09 -10.49 2.46
CA SER A 151 10.10 -9.60 1.86
C SER A 151 8.65 -9.95 2.21
N THR A 152 8.40 -11.04 2.94
CA THR A 152 7.03 -11.35 3.42
C THR A 152 6.55 -10.35 4.45
N ILE A 153 7.46 -9.70 5.18
CA ILE A 153 7.18 -8.56 6.05
C ILE A 153 7.66 -7.30 5.35
N PHE A 154 6.84 -6.28 5.39
CA PHE A 154 7.19 -4.98 4.87
C PHE A 154 6.68 -3.88 5.80
N GLU A 155 7.41 -2.78 5.79
CA GLU A 155 7.01 -1.51 6.40
C GLU A 155 6.72 -0.54 5.26
N THR A 156 5.59 0.14 5.34
CA THR A 156 5.20 1.16 4.38
C THR A 156 4.76 2.41 5.12
N ASP A 157 5.14 3.56 4.58
CA ASP A 157 4.61 4.85 5.02
C ASP A 157 3.24 5.08 4.37
N TYR A 158 2.34 5.75 5.08
CA TYR A 158 1.05 6.16 4.54
C TYR A 158 1.24 7.48 3.78
N ARG A 159 1.16 7.41 2.45
CA ARG A 159 1.00 8.60 1.61
C ARG A 159 -0.48 8.86 1.45
N GLU A 160 -0.90 10.05 1.84
CA GLU A 160 -2.27 10.45 1.59
C GLU A 160 -2.50 10.59 0.09
N ARG A 161 -3.43 9.77 -0.38
CA ARG A 161 -3.89 9.78 -1.76
C ARG A 161 -5.00 10.81 -1.95
N ASP A 162 -5.89 10.88 -0.97
CA ASP A 162 -7.10 11.67 -1.01
C ASP A 162 -6.95 12.88 -0.08
N PHE A 163 -7.34 14.05 -0.54
CA PHE A 163 -7.30 15.28 0.24
C PHE A 163 -8.47 16.19 -0.14
N GLN A 164 -8.90 17.05 0.77
CA GLN A 164 -9.88 18.09 0.50
C GLN A 164 -9.17 19.35 0.00
N LEU A 165 -9.54 19.82 -1.19
CA LEU A 165 -9.21 21.15 -1.67
C LEU A 165 -10.36 22.11 -1.35
N THR A 166 -10.05 23.23 -0.71
CA THR A 166 -10.98 24.35 -0.55
C THR A 166 -10.30 25.63 -1.03
N ILE A 167 -10.94 26.35 -1.95
CA ILE A 167 -10.53 27.68 -2.39
C ILE A 167 -11.50 28.66 -1.76
N ALA A 168 -10.99 29.63 -1.01
CA ALA A 168 -11.81 30.53 -0.21
C ALA A 168 -11.11 31.87 0.04
N SER A 169 -11.88 32.88 0.40
CA SER A 169 -11.35 34.14 0.91
C SER A 169 -10.84 33.98 2.35
N GLU A 170 -10.07 34.95 2.81
CA GLU A 170 -9.49 34.96 4.17
C GLU A 170 -10.56 34.80 5.28
N GLY A 171 -11.71 35.45 5.12
CA GLY A 171 -12.83 35.40 6.06
C GLY A 171 -13.40 34.00 6.28
N PHE A 172 -13.23 33.05 5.36
CA PHE A 172 -13.78 31.70 5.49
C PHE A 172 -13.28 30.96 6.74
N VAL A 173 -12.00 31.11 7.07
CA VAL A 173 -11.42 30.50 8.29
C VAL A 173 -11.59 31.38 9.53
N ASP A 174 -12.03 32.62 9.35
CA ASP A 174 -12.31 33.59 10.42
C ASP A 174 -13.81 33.64 10.81
N GLY A 175 -14.64 32.77 10.20
CA GLY A 175 -16.06 32.64 10.52
C GLY A 175 -16.99 33.51 9.69
N ALA A 176 -16.54 34.02 8.54
CA ALA A 176 -17.44 34.62 7.55
C ALA A 176 -18.44 33.58 7.01
N GLN A 177 -19.56 34.07 6.50
CA GLN A 177 -20.60 33.21 5.96
C GLN A 177 -20.18 32.57 4.62
N TYR A 178 -20.61 31.33 4.41
CA TYR A 178 -20.40 30.61 3.16
C TYR A 178 -21.60 29.75 2.80
N PHE A 179 -21.79 29.51 1.50
CA PHE A 179 -22.90 28.73 0.94
C PHE A 179 -22.40 27.77 -0.15
N PHE A 180 -23.07 26.63 -0.34
CA PHE A 180 -22.68 25.60 -1.33
C PHE A 180 -23.35 25.81 -2.68
N PRO A 181 -22.65 25.66 -3.82
CA PRO A 181 -21.30 25.09 -3.95
C PRO A 181 -20.13 26.07 -3.80
N GLY A 182 -20.40 27.37 -3.63
CA GLY A 182 -19.42 28.45 -3.58
C GLY A 182 -19.67 29.50 -4.66
N ALA A 183 -18.97 30.62 -4.60
CA ALA A 183 -19.11 31.76 -5.52
C ALA A 183 -18.81 31.41 -6.99
N SER A 184 -18.03 30.34 -7.25
CA SER A 184 -17.76 29.84 -8.60
C SER A 184 -18.96 29.18 -9.29
N LEU A 185 -20.04 28.87 -8.54
CA LEU A 185 -21.18 28.07 -8.99
C LEU A 185 -20.79 26.69 -9.57
N ALA A 186 -19.54 26.27 -9.35
CA ALA A 186 -18.98 25.03 -9.86
C ALA A 186 -19.01 23.95 -8.78
N VAL A 187 -19.33 22.72 -9.17
CA VAL A 187 -19.31 21.54 -8.30
C VAL A 187 -18.24 20.57 -8.75
N PHE A 188 -17.74 19.74 -7.83
CA PHE A 188 -16.90 18.63 -8.23
C PHE A 188 -17.69 17.62 -9.07
N SER A 189 -17.16 17.27 -10.25
CA SER A 189 -17.66 16.19 -11.10
C SER A 189 -16.57 15.14 -11.22
N SER A 190 -16.94 13.86 -11.17
CA SER A 190 -15.99 12.73 -11.18
C SER A 190 -15.20 12.54 -12.49
N VAL A 191 -15.26 13.50 -13.42
CA VAL A 191 -14.57 13.49 -14.72
C VAL A 191 -13.57 14.64 -14.74
N ASP A 192 -12.36 14.35 -14.21
CA ASP A 192 -11.09 15.12 -14.25
C ASP A 192 -11.14 16.65 -14.08
N SER A 193 -12.23 17.20 -13.53
CA SER A 193 -12.51 18.64 -13.48
C SER A 193 -13.81 18.96 -12.72
N TYR A 194 -13.99 20.23 -12.34
CA TYR A 194 -15.29 20.73 -11.91
C TYR A 194 -16.34 20.66 -13.04
N GLY A 195 -17.62 20.68 -12.65
CA GLY A 195 -18.78 20.77 -13.51
C GLY A 195 -19.76 21.83 -13.00
N TYR A 196 -20.88 22.00 -13.69
CA TYR A 196 -21.89 23.00 -13.36
C TYR A 196 -23.25 22.35 -13.18
N ILE A 197 -24.04 22.84 -12.23
CA ILE A 197 -25.44 22.44 -12.01
C ILE A 197 -26.33 23.64 -12.35
N ASP A 198 -27.57 23.38 -12.77
CA ASP A 198 -28.50 24.40 -13.30
C ASP A 198 -29.58 24.82 -12.30
N GLY A 199 -29.20 25.10 -11.04
CA GLY A 199 -30.12 25.41 -9.93
C GLY A 199 -31.08 24.28 -9.52
N SER A 200 -31.38 23.34 -10.43
CA SER A 200 -32.20 22.15 -10.23
C SER A 200 -31.33 20.90 -10.35
N PHE A 201 -31.31 20.08 -9.29
CA PHE A 201 -30.60 18.81 -9.26
C PHE A 201 -31.58 17.63 -9.42
N SER A 202 -31.36 16.79 -10.43
CA SER A 202 -32.06 15.52 -10.60
C SER A 202 -31.10 14.38 -10.25
N SER A 203 -31.28 13.77 -9.08
CA SER A 203 -30.55 12.54 -8.74
C SER A 203 -30.96 11.37 -9.65
N SER A 204 -30.05 10.43 -9.90
CA SER A 204 -30.33 9.17 -10.62
C SER A 204 -31.36 8.27 -9.93
N SER A 205 -31.76 8.59 -8.69
CA SER A 205 -32.80 7.92 -7.90
C SER A 205 -34.18 8.62 -7.97
N GLY A 206 -34.35 9.64 -8.83
CA GLY A 206 -35.65 10.27 -9.08
C GLY A 206 -36.13 11.23 -7.98
N GLY A 207 -35.29 11.55 -7.00
CA GLY A 207 -35.56 12.61 -6.02
C GLY A 207 -35.32 14.00 -6.61
N LYS A 208 -36.30 14.90 -6.45
CA LYS A 208 -36.16 16.34 -6.66
C LYS A 208 -35.77 16.99 -5.32
N GLY A 209 -34.69 17.75 -5.29
CA GLY A 209 -34.21 18.52 -4.13
C GLY A 209 -33.38 19.72 -4.59
N THR A 210 -33.05 20.62 -3.66
CA THR A 210 -32.20 21.78 -3.98
C THR A 210 -30.71 21.40 -3.96
N ILE A 211 -29.89 22.18 -4.66
CA ILE A 211 -28.44 21.93 -4.75
C ILE A 211 -27.78 22.01 -3.37
N SER A 212 -28.16 22.99 -2.52
CA SER A 212 -27.62 23.09 -1.16
C SER A 212 -28.04 21.89 -0.32
N SER A 213 -29.29 21.43 -0.39
CA SER A 213 -29.74 20.25 0.38
C SER A 213 -29.00 18.95 0.03
N TYR A 214 -28.59 18.79 -1.23
CA TYR A 214 -27.78 17.65 -1.69
C TYR A 214 -26.33 17.78 -1.23
N LEU A 215 -25.76 18.99 -1.36
CA LEU A 215 -24.37 19.24 -1.00
C LEU A 215 -24.15 19.25 0.51
N GLU A 216 -25.05 19.85 1.30
CA GLU A 216 -24.99 19.90 2.78
C GLU A 216 -24.94 18.53 3.44
N ASN A 217 -25.61 17.54 2.86
CA ASN A 217 -25.62 16.17 3.37
C ASN A 217 -24.45 15.31 2.85
N SER A 218 -23.62 15.86 1.95
CA SER A 218 -22.50 15.15 1.36
C SER A 218 -21.27 15.11 2.28
N GLU A 219 -20.39 14.15 2.03
CA GLU A 219 -19.07 14.10 2.68
C GLU A 219 -18.25 15.37 2.42
N ASN A 220 -18.41 15.98 1.23
CA ASN A 220 -17.78 17.24 0.86
C ASN A 220 -18.20 18.40 1.79
N ALA A 221 -19.49 18.51 2.15
CA ALA A 221 -19.95 19.56 3.07
C ALA A 221 -19.40 19.37 4.50
N LYS A 222 -19.26 18.12 4.95
CA LYS A 222 -18.61 17.83 6.23
C LYS A 222 -17.16 18.28 6.22
N ASN A 223 -16.43 17.97 5.14
CA ASN A 223 -15.04 18.37 4.97
C ASN A 223 -14.88 19.90 4.89
N ILE A 224 -15.79 20.59 4.20
CA ILE A 224 -15.80 22.07 4.12
C ILE A 224 -16.06 22.67 5.50
N THR A 225 -17.04 22.17 6.24
CA THR A 225 -17.33 22.63 7.61
C THR A 225 -16.15 22.37 8.54
N TYR A 226 -15.48 21.22 8.39
CA TYR A 226 -14.26 20.90 9.13
C TYR A 226 -13.13 21.87 8.80
N ALA A 227 -12.91 22.18 7.51
CA ALA A 227 -11.90 23.13 7.05
C ALA A 227 -12.20 24.56 7.53
N ALA A 228 -13.46 25.01 7.51
CA ALA A 228 -13.86 26.31 8.06
C ALA A 228 -13.55 26.41 9.56
N ALA A 229 -13.85 25.36 10.33
CA ALA A 229 -13.68 25.35 11.78
C ALA A 229 -12.22 25.18 12.25
N ASN A 230 -11.38 24.49 11.47
CA ASN A 230 -10.02 24.11 11.89
C ASN A 230 -8.90 24.73 11.03
N GLY A 231 -9.22 25.20 9.83
CA GLY A 231 -8.25 25.69 8.84
C GLY A 231 -7.34 26.78 9.38
N ALA A 232 -7.86 27.70 10.20
CA ALA A 232 -7.07 28.75 10.85
C ALA A 232 -5.92 28.24 11.74
N ARG A 233 -5.97 26.98 12.19
CA ARG A 233 -4.95 26.33 13.03
C ARG A 233 -3.96 25.48 12.25
N TRP A 234 -4.19 25.31 10.94
CA TRP A 234 -3.32 24.53 10.08
C TRP A 234 -2.03 25.29 9.75
N SER A 235 -1.05 24.59 9.20
CA SER A 235 0.25 25.18 8.89
C SER A 235 0.11 26.14 7.71
N LYS A 236 0.56 27.38 7.90
CA LYS A 236 0.61 28.38 6.84
C LYS A 236 1.77 28.10 5.90
N LEU A 237 1.47 27.97 4.62
CA LEU A 237 2.43 27.74 3.53
C LEU A 237 2.46 28.95 2.59
N GLU A 238 3.66 29.27 2.11
CA GLU A 238 3.85 30.26 1.04
C GLU A 238 3.21 29.76 -0.27
N PRO A 239 2.71 30.66 -1.15
CA PRO A 239 2.01 30.29 -2.38
C PRO A 239 2.81 29.32 -3.27
N THR A 240 4.11 29.54 -3.42
CA THR A 240 5.00 28.69 -4.24
C THR A 240 5.06 27.26 -3.69
N SER A 241 5.32 27.10 -2.38
CA SER A 241 5.36 25.79 -1.73
C SER A 241 4.01 25.08 -1.77
N CYS A 242 2.91 25.83 -1.66
CA CYS A 242 1.57 25.28 -1.79
C CYS A 242 1.28 24.78 -3.21
N ALA A 243 1.60 25.57 -4.23
CA ALA A 243 1.44 25.19 -5.64
C ALA A 243 2.24 23.92 -5.95
N GLU A 244 3.48 23.83 -5.49
CA GLU A 244 4.30 22.62 -5.66
C GLU A 244 3.66 21.38 -5.02
N LEU A 245 3.04 21.52 -3.84
CA LEU A 245 2.40 20.41 -3.14
C LEU A 245 1.12 19.95 -3.82
N TYR A 246 0.24 20.89 -4.15
CA TYR A 246 -1.15 20.58 -4.48
C TYR A 246 -1.47 20.72 -5.97
N ALA A 247 -0.74 21.54 -6.72
CA ALA A 247 -0.94 21.70 -8.17
C ALA A 247 -0.10 20.70 -9.00
N THR A 248 0.66 19.82 -8.34
CA THR A 248 1.39 18.71 -8.99
C THR A 248 0.84 17.36 -8.52
N CYS A 249 1.30 16.28 -9.14
CA CYS A 249 1.02 14.92 -8.68
C CYS A 249 2.30 14.27 -8.15
N ARG A 250 2.52 14.37 -6.83
CA ARG A 250 3.68 13.78 -6.14
C ARG A 250 3.33 12.89 -4.95
N GLY A 251 2.04 12.80 -4.62
CA GLY A 251 1.55 12.17 -3.39
C GLY A 251 1.87 13.05 -2.17
N LEU A 252 0.91 13.15 -1.25
CA LEU A 252 1.05 14.00 -0.09
C LEU A 252 1.74 13.24 1.05
N THR A 253 2.74 13.88 1.66
CA THR A 253 3.55 13.28 2.74
C THR A 253 3.55 14.08 4.02
N GLU A 254 3.52 15.41 3.93
CA GLU A 254 3.60 16.30 5.10
C GLU A 254 2.25 16.92 5.48
N TYR A 255 1.41 17.19 4.48
CA TYR A 255 0.14 17.88 4.64
C TYR A 255 -0.96 17.19 3.86
N SER A 256 -2.16 17.19 4.42
CA SER A 256 -3.37 16.52 3.95
C SER A 256 -4.28 17.52 3.23
N ASN A 257 -5.39 17.89 3.86
CA ASN A 257 -6.35 18.87 3.39
C ASN A 257 -5.73 20.27 3.28
N VAL A 258 -6.25 21.08 2.36
CA VAL A 258 -5.75 22.44 2.12
C VAL A 258 -6.87 23.44 1.92
N VAL A 259 -6.74 24.59 2.58
CA VAL A 259 -7.46 25.81 2.23
C VAL A 259 -6.50 26.73 1.49
N VAL A 260 -6.74 26.94 0.20
CA VAL A 260 -6.06 27.93 -0.61
C VAL A 260 -6.76 29.27 -0.40
N VAL A 261 -6.08 30.19 0.27
CA VAL A 261 -6.63 31.51 0.59
C VAL A 261 -6.32 32.46 -0.55
N VAL A 262 -7.36 33.00 -1.17
CA VAL A 262 -7.29 33.94 -2.29
C VAL A 262 -7.93 35.27 -1.94
N ASP A 263 -7.65 36.30 -2.73
CA ASP A 263 -8.34 37.59 -2.61
C ASP A 263 -9.76 37.53 -3.15
N GLY A 264 -10.71 38.13 -2.41
CA GLY A 264 -12.04 38.44 -2.92
C GLY A 264 -12.01 39.61 -3.91
N VAL A 265 -13.19 40.00 -4.41
CA VAL A 265 -13.35 41.17 -5.28
C VAL A 265 -12.71 42.40 -4.62
N ASP A 266 -11.84 43.10 -5.36
CA ASP A 266 -11.10 44.27 -4.87
C ASP A 266 -10.29 44.04 -3.57
N GLY A 267 -9.88 42.79 -3.30
CA GLY A 267 -9.12 42.42 -2.11
C GLY A 267 -9.98 42.24 -0.85
N ALA A 268 -11.31 42.13 -1.00
CA ALA A 268 -12.22 41.90 0.10
C ALA A 268 -11.95 40.55 0.79
N SER A 269 -11.90 40.55 2.12
CA SER A 269 -11.63 39.34 2.91
C SER A 269 -12.88 38.48 3.09
N ASP A 270 -14.07 39.05 2.96
CA ASP A 270 -15.38 38.39 3.18
C ASP A 270 -15.93 37.67 1.94
N GLY A 271 -15.19 37.68 0.83
CA GLY A 271 -15.47 36.86 -0.35
C GLY A 271 -16.11 37.63 -1.50
N TRP A 272 -17.09 37.00 -2.13
CA TRP A 272 -17.72 37.49 -3.37
C TRP A 272 -19.23 37.47 -3.26
N THR A 273 -19.89 38.47 -3.85
CA THR A 273 -21.33 38.38 -4.14
C THR A 273 -21.55 37.80 -5.54
N ARG A 274 -22.73 37.25 -5.79
CA ARG A 274 -23.08 36.69 -7.10
C ARG A 274 -23.04 37.78 -8.19
N ASP A 275 -23.54 38.97 -7.89
CA ASP A 275 -23.63 40.08 -8.84
C ASP A 275 -22.28 40.71 -9.18
N GLU A 276 -21.26 40.53 -8.34
CA GLU A 276 -19.89 40.96 -8.63
C GLU A 276 -19.17 39.98 -9.56
N VAL A 277 -19.48 38.69 -9.49
CA VAL A 277 -18.78 37.64 -10.25
C VAL A 277 -19.45 37.37 -11.59
N TRP A 278 -20.79 37.35 -11.64
CA TRP A 278 -21.54 36.83 -12.78
C TRP A 278 -22.41 37.90 -13.46
N ASP A 279 -22.49 37.82 -14.78
CA ASP A 279 -23.49 38.49 -15.62
C ASP A 279 -24.53 37.45 -16.06
N LEU A 280 -25.49 37.17 -15.17
CA LEU A 280 -26.51 36.14 -15.38
C LEU A 280 -27.69 36.69 -16.19
N SER A 281 -28.33 35.83 -16.99
CA SER A 281 -29.62 36.18 -17.58
C SER A 281 -30.70 36.18 -16.51
N ALA A 282 -31.79 36.94 -16.70
CA ALA A 282 -32.90 36.98 -15.73
C ALA A 282 -33.51 35.60 -15.43
N ASN A 283 -33.42 34.65 -16.37
CA ASN A 283 -33.88 33.27 -16.15
C ASN A 283 -32.92 32.48 -15.24
N ASP A 284 -31.61 32.71 -15.38
CA ASP A 284 -30.58 32.07 -14.55
C ASP A 284 -30.56 32.67 -13.14
N GLU A 285 -30.71 33.99 -13.01
CA GLU A 285 -30.85 34.68 -11.72
C GLU A 285 -31.97 34.06 -10.89
N ALA A 286 -33.17 33.91 -11.49
CA ALA A 286 -34.33 33.31 -10.83
C ALA A 286 -34.08 31.86 -10.38
N GLY A 287 -33.20 31.12 -11.07
CA GLY A 287 -32.81 29.75 -10.69
C GLY A 287 -31.88 29.69 -9.49
N TRP A 288 -31.19 30.79 -9.18
CA TRP A 288 -30.21 30.89 -8.09
C TRP A 288 -30.69 31.74 -6.92
N ASP A 289 -31.70 32.60 -7.06
CA ASP A 289 -32.11 33.58 -6.04
C ASP A 289 -32.40 32.98 -4.66
N ASP A 290 -33.01 31.79 -4.61
CA ASP A 290 -33.36 31.12 -3.35
C ASP A 290 -32.14 30.49 -2.64
N GLU A 291 -31.07 30.19 -3.39
CA GLU A 291 -29.91 29.43 -2.89
C GLU A 291 -28.64 30.29 -2.79
N PHE A 292 -28.55 31.32 -3.64
CA PHE A 292 -27.45 32.27 -3.78
C PHE A 292 -28.01 33.67 -4.01
N PRO A 293 -28.34 34.40 -2.93
CA PRO A 293 -28.85 35.75 -3.04
C PRO A 293 -27.86 36.65 -3.80
N PRO A 294 -28.34 37.59 -4.63
CA PRO A 294 -27.48 38.39 -5.50
C PRO A 294 -26.40 39.19 -4.76
N THR A 295 -26.71 39.63 -3.54
CA THR A 295 -25.93 40.60 -2.76
C THR A 295 -25.31 40.01 -1.50
N GLU A 296 -25.59 38.76 -1.16
CA GLU A 296 -24.97 38.12 -0.01
C GLU A 296 -23.56 37.66 -0.37
N ARG A 297 -22.61 37.99 0.50
CA ARG A 297 -21.21 37.59 0.31
C ARG A 297 -21.03 36.13 0.67
N ASN A 298 -20.26 35.41 -0.12
CA ASN A 298 -19.87 34.04 0.13
C ASN A 298 -18.34 33.96 0.19
N SER A 299 -17.80 33.57 1.34
CA SER A 299 -16.35 33.42 1.51
C SER A 299 -15.79 32.14 0.88
N LEU A 300 -16.65 31.20 0.46
CA LEU A 300 -16.24 29.99 -0.27
C LEU A 300 -16.27 30.24 -1.78
N TRP A 301 -15.17 29.97 -2.47
CA TRP A 301 -15.13 30.01 -3.94
C TRP A 301 -15.49 28.66 -4.55
N TYR A 302 -14.78 27.60 -4.14
CA TYR A 302 -14.92 26.25 -4.66
C TYR A 302 -14.36 25.23 -3.67
N SER A 303 -14.90 24.01 -3.67
CA SER A 303 -14.31 22.92 -2.86
C SER A 303 -14.63 21.54 -3.41
N ALA A 304 -13.64 20.65 -3.34
CA ALA A 304 -13.70 19.30 -3.89
C ALA A 304 -12.84 18.29 -3.11
N GLY A 305 -13.31 17.05 -3.07
CA GLY A 305 -12.49 15.89 -2.73
C GLY A 305 -11.57 15.56 -3.90
N CYS A 306 -10.26 15.63 -3.66
CA CYS A 306 -9.21 15.43 -4.63
C CYS A 306 -8.45 14.14 -4.38
N THR A 307 -7.90 13.56 -5.44
CA THR A 307 -7.16 12.31 -5.41
C THR A 307 -5.92 12.45 -6.30
N MET A 308 -4.77 12.02 -5.78
CA MET A 308 -3.53 11.85 -6.54
C MET A 308 -3.26 10.36 -6.75
N ASP A 309 -3.52 9.82 -7.94
CA ASP A 309 -3.34 8.39 -8.23
C ASP A 309 -2.44 8.13 -9.44
N THR A 310 -1.72 7.01 -9.41
CA THR A 310 -1.00 6.50 -10.57
C THR A 310 -1.95 5.76 -11.50
N GLN A 311 -2.20 6.32 -12.67
CA GLN A 311 -2.99 5.70 -13.73
C GLN A 311 -2.10 5.14 -14.86
N PRO A 312 -2.51 4.03 -15.50
CA PRO A 312 -1.82 3.54 -16.69
C PRO A 312 -2.05 4.50 -17.87
N SER A 313 -0.95 5.09 -18.37
CA SER A 313 -0.97 5.93 -19.56
C SER A 313 -1.16 5.09 -20.83
N SER A 314 -1.62 5.73 -21.90
CA SER A 314 -1.82 5.13 -23.24
C SER A 314 -0.55 4.48 -23.81
N ASP A 315 0.64 4.92 -23.39
CA ASP A 315 1.95 4.35 -23.78
C ASP A 315 2.48 3.27 -22.79
N SER A 316 1.60 2.66 -21.98
CA SER A 316 1.96 1.64 -20.98
C SER A 316 2.94 2.09 -19.88
N ARG A 317 3.19 3.39 -19.76
CA ARG A 317 3.91 4.00 -18.63
C ARG A 317 2.92 4.33 -17.52
N MET A 318 3.33 4.21 -16.25
CA MET A 318 2.53 4.71 -15.13
C MET A 318 2.67 6.24 -15.07
N SER A 319 1.55 6.96 -15.05
CA SER A 319 1.51 8.42 -14.90
C SER A 319 0.77 8.77 -13.62
N CYS A 320 1.25 9.76 -12.87
CA CYS A 320 0.52 10.29 -11.72
C CYS A 320 -0.49 11.33 -12.21
N GLU A 321 -1.75 11.16 -11.84
CA GLU A 321 -2.84 12.09 -12.13
C GLU A 321 -3.39 12.67 -10.83
N ASN A 322 -3.51 14.00 -10.80
CA ASN A 322 -4.21 14.73 -9.76
C ASN A 322 -5.48 15.30 -10.38
N ASN A 323 -6.64 14.85 -9.90
CA ASN A 323 -7.94 15.19 -10.49
C ASN A 323 -8.41 16.63 -10.20
N CYS A 324 -7.66 17.39 -9.39
CA CYS A 324 -7.98 18.77 -9.03
C CYS A 324 -7.06 19.82 -9.66
N VAL A 325 -6.10 19.41 -10.50
CA VAL A 325 -5.16 20.32 -11.21
C VAL A 325 -5.88 21.41 -12.01
N ALA A 326 -7.05 21.07 -12.60
CA ALA A 326 -7.88 22.01 -13.34
C ALA A 326 -8.46 23.12 -12.45
N ALA A 327 -8.90 22.79 -11.23
CA ALA A 327 -9.40 23.77 -10.26
C ALA A 327 -8.28 24.67 -9.70
N LEU A 328 -7.02 24.22 -9.80
CA LEU A 328 -5.83 24.97 -9.41
C LEU A 328 -5.21 25.76 -10.59
N GLY A 329 -5.91 25.86 -11.72
CA GLY A 329 -5.51 26.65 -12.88
C GLY A 329 -4.35 26.05 -13.68
N THR A 330 -4.08 24.76 -13.49
CA THR A 330 -3.03 24.03 -14.19
C THR A 330 -3.64 23.01 -15.16
N GLU A 331 -3.06 22.89 -16.34
CA GLU A 331 -3.27 21.72 -17.21
C GLU A 331 -2.54 20.53 -16.57
N ALA A 332 -2.94 19.29 -16.84
CA ALA A 332 -2.33 18.10 -16.21
C ALA A 332 -0.83 17.96 -16.58
N VAL A 333 0.04 18.69 -15.88
CA VAL A 333 1.49 18.66 -16.07
C VAL A 333 2.07 17.57 -15.18
N SER A 334 2.86 16.68 -15.77
CA SER A 334 3.68 15.73 -15.01
C SER A 334 4.57 16.49 -14.01
N SER A 335 4.71 15.98 -12.78
CA SER A 335 5.47 16.62 -11.70
C SER A 335 6.89 17.09 -12.06
N GLU A 336 7.50 16.49 -13.10
CA GLU A 336 8.87 16.80 -13.55
C GLU A 336 9.01 18.15 -14.29
N SER A 337 7.92 18.77 -14.74
CA SER A 337 7.95 19.98 -15.59
C SER A 337 7.26 21.19 -14.97
N PHE A 338 6.65 21.04 -13.80
CA PHE A 338 5.94 22.14 -13.14
C PHE A 338 6.93 23.04 -12.40
N VAL A 339 6.96 24.31 -12.77
CA VAL A 339 7.67 25.37 -12.04
C VAL A 339 6.60 26.23 -11.38
N PRO A 340 6.54 26.29 -10.03
CA PRO A 340 5.58 27.14 -9.35
C PRO A 340 5.86 28.61 -9.71
N PRO A 341 4.86 29.38 -10.13
CA PRO A 341 5.03 30.82 -10.35
C PRO A 341 5.33 31.54 -9.02
N GLU A 342 6.26 32.51 -9.04
CA GLU A 342 6.60 33.33 -7.84
C GLU A 342 5.37 34.04 -7.25
N ASN A 343 4.46 34.49 -8.12
CA ASN A 343 3.15 35.00 -7.75
C ASN A 343 2.09 34.04 -8.29
N TRP A 344 1.68 33.07 -7.46
CA TRP A 344 0.71 32.07 -7.88
C TRP A 344 -0.69 32.67 -7.96
N THR A 345 -1.21 32.70 -9.18
CA THR A 345 -2.59 33.07 -9.49
C THR A 345 -3.27 31.85 -10.09
N ILE A 346 -4.42 31.49 -9.54
CA ILE A 346 -5.25 30.40 -10.06
C ILE A 346 -6.15 30.97 -11.14
N ASP A 347 -5.95 30.54 -12.39
CA ASP A 347 -6.92 30.76 -13.46
C ASP A 347 -7.95 29.62 -13.44
N PHE A 348 -8.99 29.80 -12.62
CA PHE A 348 -9.93 28.73 -12.27
C PHE A 348 -10.69 28.22 -13.52
N PHE A 349 -11.05 29.12 -14.43
CA PHE A 349 -11.86 28.78 -15.60
C PHE A 349 -11.06 28.34 -16.83
N ARG A 350 -9.72 28.33 -16.75
CA ARG A 350 -8.84 27.96 -17.87
C ARG A 350 -9.18 26.65 -18.56
N ALA A 351 -9.48 25.61 -17.79
CA ALA A 351 -9.59 24.24 -18.30
C ALA A 351 -10.91 23.96 -19.02
N LYS A 352 -12.04 24.49 -18.52
CA LYS A 352 -13.39 24.20 -19.05
C LYS A 352 -14.18 25.44 -19.51
N GLY A 353 -13.69 26.64 -19.21
CA GLY A 353 -14.44 27.87 -19.35
C GLY A 353 -15.56 28.00 -18.31
N PRO A 354 -16.06 29.22 -18.07
CA PRO A 354 -17.22 29.46 -17.23
C PRO A 354 -18.50 29.00 -17.95
N LYS A 355 -19.50 28.48 -17.22
CA LYS A 355 -20.83 28.18 -17.79
C LYS A 355 -21.61 29.45 -18.11
N TYR A 356 -21.47 30.46 -17.26
CA TYR A 356 -22.13 31.75 -17.36
C TYR A 356 -21.12 32.85 -17.70
N GLU A 357 -21.56 34.03 -18.11
CA GLU A 357 -20.66 35.14 -18.41
C GLU A 357 -20.10 35.74 -17.12
N LEU A 358 -18.78 35.95 -17.07
CA LEU A 358 -18.10 36.55 -15.91
C LEU A 358 -18.08 38.08 -16.05
N LYS A 359 -18.27 38.79 -14.94
CA LYS A 359 -17.96 40.21 -14.86
C LYS A 359 -16.47 40.40 -14.58
N ASN A 360 -15.79 41.27 -15.32
CA ASN A 360 -14.44 41.78 -15.03
C ASN A 360 -13.36 40.74 -14.66
N ASP A 361 -13.23 39.65 -15.41
CA ASP A 361 -12.15 38.64 -15.27
C ASP A 361 -12.02 38.01 -13.85
N GLN A 362 -13.14 37.90 -13.12
CA GLN A 362 -13.22 37.31 -11.78
C GLN A 362 -12.86 35.81 -11.71
N GLY A 363 -12.33 35.22 -12.78
CA GLY A 363 -11.80 33.86 -12.83
C GLY A 363 -10.32 33.73 -12.41
N SER A 364 -9.63 34.86 -12.30
CA SER A 364 -8.22 34.96 -11.92
C SER A 364 -8.09 35.26 -10.43
N LEU A 365 -7.59 34.29 -9.66
CA LEU A 365 -7.58 34.32 -8.19
C LEU A 365 -6.14 34.38 -7.66
N PRO A 366 -5.64 35.56 -7.27
CA PRO A 366 -4.32 35.69 -6.64
C PRO A 366 -4.29 34.92 -5.31
N VAL A 367 -3.33 34.01 -5.15
CA VAL A 367 -3.18 33.23 -3.91
C VAL A 367 -2.33 34.01 -2.91
N LYS A 368 -2.89 34.27 -1.73
CA LYS A 368 -2.19 34.91 -0.62
C LYS A 368 -1.28 33.93 0.12
N TYR A 369 -1.82 32.77 0.46
CA TYR A 369 -1.14 31.68 1.16
C TYR A 369 -2.06 30.45 1.17
N CYS A 370 -1.53 29.32 1.64
CA CYS A 370 -2.35 28.16 1.96
C CYS A 370 -2.30 27.83 3.44
N LEU A 371 -3.38 27.23 3.92
CA LEU A 371 -3.45 26.58 5.22
C LEU A 371 -3.53 25.09 4.95
N ALA A 372 -2.52 24.34 5.37
CA ALA A 372 -2.38 22.93 5.05
C ALA A 372 -2.37 22.08 6.33
N GLU A 373 -3.28 21.12 6.40
CA GLU A 373 -3.47 20.29 7.59
C GLU A 373 -2.30 19.30 7.73
N PRO A 374 -1.52 19.33 8.83
CA PRO A 374 -0.38 18.45 8.97
C PRO A 374 -0.80 16.97 9.06
N ILE A 375 -0.14 16.10 8.30
CA ILE A 375 -0.32 14.65 8.37
C ILE A 375 0.35 14.12 9.63
N THR A 376 -0.36 13.29 10.39
CA THR A 376 0.28 12.47 11.41
C THR A 376 0.95 11.28 10.73
N HIS A 377 2.26 11.36 10.47
CA HIS A 377 3.04 10.27 9.87
C HIS A 377 2.82 8.96 10.63
N SER A 378 2.17 8.01 9.97
CA SER A 378 1.94 6.68 10.53
C SER A 378 2.45 5.62 9.56
N CYS A 379 3.41 4.85 10.04
CA CYS A 379 3.99 3.73 9.32
C CYS A 379 3.22 2.48 9.67
N SER A 380 2.92 1.71 8.64
CA SER A 380 2.19 0.46 8.74
C SER A 380 3.12 -0.70 8.47
N VAL A 381 3.10 -1.69 9.36
CA VAL A 381 3.81 -2.97 9.18
C VAL A 381 2.79 -4.00 8.75
N GLY A 382 3.12 -4.71 7.68
CA GLY A 382 2.24 -5.69 7.07
C GLY A 382 2.94 -6.96 6.61
N PHE A 383 2.11 -7.96 6.29
CA PHE A 383 2.55 -9.20 5.65
C PHE A 383 2.02 -9.30 4.21
N SER A 384 2.88 -9.71 3.28
CA SER A 384 2.50 -10.06 1.91
C SER A 384 2.00 -11.49 1.85
N ASN A 385 0.69 -11.65 1.66
CA ASN A 385 0.03 -12.95 1.57
C ASN A 385 0.57 -13.79 0.40
N ILE A 386 0.84 -13.18 -0.76
CA ILE A 386 1.36 -13.88 -1.94
C ILE A 386 2.76 -14.44 -1.65
N LEU A 387 3.65 -13.64 -1.06
CA LEU A 387 5.00 -14.08 -0.74
C LEU A 387 4.98 -15.16 0.35
N LEU A 388 4.11 -15.02 1.36
CA LEU A 388 3.92 -16.03 2.39
C LEU A 388 3.41 -17.36 1.81
N VAL A 389 2.51 -17.33 0.83
CA VAL A 389 2.06 -18.54 0.11
C VAL A 389 3.21 -19.23 -0.59
N ILE A 390 4.06 -18.49 -1.32
CA ILE A 390 5.22 -19.07 -2.03
C ILE A 390 6.17 -19.74 -1.04
N VAL A 391 6.50 -19.07 0.06
CA VAL A 391 7.36 -19.62 1.13
C VAL A 391 6.70 -20.86 1.75
N THR A 392 5.41 -20.81 2.04
CA THR A 392 4.65 -21.92 2.64
C THR A 392 4.65 -23.15 1.76
N VAL A 393 4.44 -22.99 0.44
CA VAL A 393 4.51 -24.09 -0.52
C VAL A 393 5.90 -24.72 -0.51
N CYS A 394 6.95 -23.91 -0.47
CA CYS A 394 8.33 -24.40 -0.42
C CYS A 394 8.62 -25.19 0.88
N VAL A 395 8.13 -24.73 2.03
CA VAL A 395 8.25 -25.42 3.32
C VAL A 395 7.40 -26.70 3.35
N LEU A 396 6.20 -26.68 2.78
CA LEU A 396 5.33 -27.85 2.68
C LEU A 396 5.98 -28.95 1.81
N VAL A 397 6.56 -28.58 0.66
CA VAL A 397 7.29 -29.50 -0.21
C VAL A 397 8.43 -30.19 0.57
N LYS A 398 9.19 -29.44 1.37
CA LYS A 398 10.24 -30.01 2.24
C LYS A 398 9.65 -30.96 3.27
N THR A 399 8.58 -30.56 3.95
CA THR A 399 7.89 -31.34 4.99
C THR A 399 7.34 -32.66 4.46
N VAL A 400 6.84 -32.71 3.22
CA VAL A 400 6.37 -33.95 2.57
C VAL A 400 7.53 -34.81 2.07
N THR A 401 8.62 -34.18 1.63
CA THR A 401 9.79 -34.89 1.11
C THR A 401 10.54 -35.63 2.23
N TYR A 402 10.68 -35.04 3.42
CA TYR A 402 11.51 -35.62 4.49
C TYR A 402 11.05 -37.00 5.03
N PRO A 403 9.77 -37.24 5.33
CA PRO A 403 9.31 -38.55 5.80
C PRO A 403 9.48 -39.63 4.74
N ARG A 404 9.22 -39.31 3.47
CA ARG A 404 9.41 -40.25 2.35
C ARG A 404 10.86 -40.72 2.23
N LEU A 405 11.82 -39.93 2.68
CA LEU A 405 13.24 -40.30 2.70
C LEU A 405 13.60 -41.24 3.85
N GLN A 406 12.93 -41.15 5.00
CA GLN A 406 13.10 -42.12 6.09
C GLN A 406 12.56 -43.51 5.73
N PHE A 407 11.49 -43.58 4.92
CA PHE A 407 10.82 -44.84 4.57
C PHE A 407 11.28 -45.44 3.23
N ALA A 408 11.74 -44.63 2.26
CA ALA A 408 12.25 -45.11 0.97
C ALA A 408 13.74 -45.49 1.02
N GLY A 409 14.49 -44.96 1.98
CA GLY A 409 15.84 -45.43 2.28
C GLY A 409 15.73 -46.79 2.97
N GLY A 410 15.98 -47.87 2.23
CA GLY A 410 16.23 -49.21 2.77
C GLY A 410 17.46 -49.28 3.67
N CYS A 411 17.52 -48.45 4.72
CA CYS A 411 18.42 -48.57 5.87
C CYS A 411 17.90 -49.69 6.80
N HIS A 412 17.58 -50.85 6.21
CA HIS A 412 17.42 -52.13 6.90
C HIS A 412 18.71 -52.95 6.88
N GLY A 413 19.72 -52.54 6.11
CA GLY A 413 21.09 -53.06 6.21
C GLY A 413 21.98 -52.08 6.98
N GLU A 414 22.75 -52.61 7.90
CA GLU A 414 23.76 -51.95 8.74
C GLU A 414 24.62 -50.94 7.96
N ILE A 415 24.92 -49.81 8.61
CA ILE A 415 25.93 -48.84 8.17
C ILE A 415 27.31 -49.47 8.35
#